data_AF-A0A4P9WPI5-F1
#
_entry.id   AF-A0A4P9WPI5-F1
#
_cell.length_a   1.000
_cell.length_b   1.000
_cell.length_c   1.000
_cell.angle_alpha   90.00
_cell.angle_beta   90.00
_cell.angle_gamma   90.00
#
_symmetry.space_group_name_H-M   'P 1'
#
loop_
_entity.id
_entity.type
_entity.pdbx_description
1 polymer ?
#
loop_
_entity_poly.entity_id
_entity_poly.type
_entity_poly.pdbx_seq_one_letter_code
_entity_poly.pdbx_strand_id
1 'polypeptide(L)'
;MPNDQPEAILLLDSGGVNVLDSVATDYEDSFCLDTLGDLALAHDATEPAGTKSFILARVQTWDPRQPDKAYYSYYNAYHLNKILFQTQIYIGKKLIHRLHVLNPLTNTDIIGNVQYFMVRLHEADQ
;
A
#
# COMPACT_ATOMS: atom_id res chain seq x y z
N MET A 1 16.27 15.71 -20.54
CA MET A 1 15.19 16.25 -19.69
C MET A 1 15.52 15.81 -18.28
N PRO A 2 15.60 16.70 -17.27
CA PRO A 2 15.73 16.23 -15.91
C PRO A 2 14.44 15.48 -15.54
N ASN A 3 14.58 14.29 -14.97
CA ASN A 3 13.48 13.50 -14.43
C ASN A 3 12.89 14.25 -13.22
N ASP A 4 11.78 14.96 -13.41
CA ASP A 4 11.01 15.59 -12.33
C ASP A 4 10.03 14.62 -11.65
N GLN A 5 10.19 13.30 -11.86
CA GLN A 5 9.39 12.33 -11.12
C GLN A 5 9.93 12.21 -9.69
N PRO A 6 9.05 12.27 -8.67
CA PRO A 6 9.49 12.14 -7.29
C PRO A 6 10.18 10.79 -7.08
N GLU A 7 11.38 10.81 -6.49
CA GLU A 7 12.13 9.59 -6.17
C GLU A 7 11.45 8.77 -5.05
N ALA A 8 10.53 9.39 -4.30
CA ALA A 8 9.80 8.75 -3.21
C ALA A 8 8.36 9.28 -3.07
N ILE A 9 7.48 8.38 -2.64
CA ILE A 9 6.12 8.65 -2.21
C ILE A 9 6.14 8.97 -0.71
N LEU A 10 5.62 10.13 -0.33
CA LEU A 10 5.52 10.55 1.08
C LEU A 10 4.28 9.93 1.72
N LEU A 11 4.46 9.30 2.88
CA LEU A 11 3.39 8.69 3.67
C LEU A 11 2.98 9.66 4.77
N LEU A 12 1.83 10.30 4.59
CA LEU A 12 1.34 11.34 5.48
C LEU A 12 0.49 10.76 6.63
N ASP A 13 0.36 11.54 7.69
CA ASP A 13 -0.59 11.26 8.76
C ASP A 13 -2.05 11.40 8.31
N SER A 14 -3.00 11.06 9.19
CA SER A 14 -4.42 11.17 8.89
C SER A 14 -4.90 12.60 8.61
N GLY A 15 -4.15 13.61 9.07
CA GLY A 15 -4.38 15.01 8.74
C GLY A 15 -3.91 15.37 7.33
N GLY A 16 -3.05 14.56 6.72
CA GLY A 16 -2.45 14.82 5.42
C GLY A 16 -1.46 15.99 5.46
N VAL A 17 -0.85 16.25 6.62
CA VAL A 17 0.06 17.38 6.85
C VAL A 17 1.44 16.90 7.25
N ASN A 18 1.54 15.97 8.20
CA ASN A 18 2.83 15.52 8.71
C ASN A 18 3.31 14.29 7.95
N VAL A 19 4.55 14.31 7.48
CA VAL A 19 5.21 13.13 6.90
C VAL A 19 5.55 12.16 8.02
N LEU A 20 5.02 10.95 7.95
CA LEU A 20 5.32 9.86 8.88
C LEU A 20 6.45 8.97 8.38
N ASP A 21 6.55 8.78 7.06
CA ASP A 21 7.51 7.91 6.40
C ASP A 21 7.56 8.20 4.90
N SER A 22 8.40 7.49 4.16
CA SER A 22 8.47 7.54 2.69
C SER A 22 8.79 6.17 2.10
N VAL A 23 8.27 5.89 0.91
CA VAL A 23 8.62 4.69 0.12
C VAL A 23 9.16 5.11 -1.24
N ALA A 24 10.21 4.44 -1.72
CA ALA A 24 10.79 4.74 -3.02
C ALA A 24 9.78 4.44 -4.14
N THR A 25 9.75 5.27 -5.19
CA THR A 25 8.83 5.07 -6.32
C THR A 25 9.16 3.82 -7.13
N ASP A 26 10.43 3.39 -7.14
CA ASP A 26 10.91 2.18 -7.79
C ASP A 26 10.67 0.89 -6.98
N TYR A 27 10.06 0.99 -5.80
CA TYR A 27 9.66 -0.18 -5.02
C TYR A 27 8.64 -1.00 -5.82
N GLU A 28 8.90 -2.29 -6.03
CA GLU A 28 8.03 -3.18 -6.82
C GLU A 28 6.89 -3.78 -5.97
N ASP A 29 5.67 -3.74 -6.50
CA ASP A 29 4.53 -4.45 -5.91
C ASP A 29 4.66 -5.95 -6.17
N SER A 30 4.69 -6.76 -5.10
CA SER A 30 4.93 -8.20 -5.22
C SER A 30 3.86 -8.99 -5.97
N PHE A 31 2.69 -8.39 -6.26
CA PHE A 31 1.62 -9.09 -6.98
C PHE A 31 1.64 -8.86 -8.49
N CYS A 32 2.13 -7.71 -8.96
CA CYS A 32 2.17 -7.38 -10.39
C CYS A 32 3.56 -7.05 -10.94
N LEU A 33 4.55 -6.85 -10.07
CA LEU A 33 5.93 -6.48 -10.39
C LEU A 33 6.09 -5.07 -10.99
N ASP A 34 4.99 -4.31 -11.09
CA ASP A 34 5.07 -2.89 -11.43
C ASP A 34 5.59 -2.08 -10.24
N THR A 35 6.26 -0.97 -10.52
CA THR A 35 6.71 -0.05 -9.47
C THR A 35 5.52 0.69 -8.84
N LEU A 36 5.63 1.05 -7.57
CA LEU A 36 4.59 1.82 -6.89
C LEU A 36 4.37 3.19 -7.55
N GLY A 37 5.42 3.79 -8.12
CA GLY A 37 5.32 5.02 -8.91
C GLY A 37 4.47 4.84 -10.17
N ASP A 38 4.75 3.81 -10.97
CA ASP A 38 4.00 3.51 -12.20
C ASP A 38 2.53 3.19 -11.88
N LEU A 39 2.29 2.41 -10.82
CA LEU A 39 0.94 2.08 -10.37
C LEU A 39 0.16 3.33 -9.93
N ALA A 40 0.81 4.25 -9.22
CA ALA A 40 0.17 5.50 -8.80
C ALA A 40 -0.20 6.37 -10.02
N LEU A 41 0.73 6.53 -10.98
CA LEU A 41 0.49 7.28 -12.22
C LEU A 41 -0.63 6.66 -13.07
N ALA A 42 -0.63 5.33 -13.21
CA ALA A 42 -1.68 4.62 -13.95
C ALA A 42 -3.06 4.80 -13.31
N HIS A 43 -3.10 4.81 -11.96
CA HIS A 43 -4.34 5.01 -11.23
C HIS A 43 -4.88 6.45 -11.38
N ASP A 44 -3.99 7.44 -11.35
CA ASP A 44 -4.33 8.85 -11.56
C ASP A 44 -4.88 9.13 -12.97
N ALA A 45 -4.29 8.47 -13.97
CA ALA A 45 -4.74 8.53 -15.36
C ALA A 45 -6.07 7.78 -15.63
N THR A 46 -6.63 7.07 -14.64
CA THR A 46 -7.85 6.28 -14.84
C THR A 46 -9.10 7.16 -14.82
N GLU A 47 -9.92 7.08 -15.88
CA GLU A 47 -11.13 7.90 -16.03
C GLU A 47 -12.15 7.80 -14.88
N PRO A 48 -12.68 8.94 -14.38
CA PRO A 48 -12.28 10.31 -14.72
C PRO A 48 -10.89 10.64 -14.16
N ALA A 49 -9.95 11.09 -15.01
CA ALA A 49 -8.57 11.32 -14.61
C ALA A 49 -8.47 12.31 -13.42
N GLY A 50 -7.53 12.07 -12.52
CA GLY A 50 -7.30 12.90 -11.31
C GLY A 50 -8.36 12.75 -10.21
N THR A 51 -9.39 11.90 -10.39
CA THR A 51 -10.46 11.75 -9.39
C THR A 51 -10.28 10.55 -8.46
N LYS A 52 -9.32 9.67 -8.75
CA LYS A 52 -9.14 8.41 -8.03
C LYS A 52 -7.82 8.39 -7.29
N SER A 53 -7.88 8.13 -5.99
CA SER A 53 -6.68 8.03 -5.18
C SER A 53 -6.08 6.63 -5.22
N PHE A 54 -4.78 6.54 -5.48
CA PHE A 54 -4.02 5.31 -5.25
C PHE A 54 -3.80 5.13 -3.75
N ILE A 55 -4.05 3.93 -3.23
CA ILE A 55 -3.93 3.63 -1.80
C ILE A 55 -2.80 2.61 -1.60
N LEU A 56 -1.82 2.99 -0.79
CA LEU A 56 -0.77 2.08 -0.32
C LEU A 56 -1.19 1.41 0.98
N ALA A 57 -0.89 0.12 1.09
CA ALA A 57 -0.99 -0.64 2.32
C ALA A 57 0.40 -0.97 2.85
N ARG A 58 0.69 -0.55 4.08
CA ARG A 58 1.88 -0.92 4.84
C ARG A 58 1.53 -2.04 5.81
N VAL A 59 2.28 -3.14 5.73
CA VAL A 59 2.23 -4.24 6.70
C VAL A 59 3.48 -4.22 7.56
N GLN A 60 3.33 -4.59 8.82
CA GLN A 60 4.46 -4.76 9.73
C GLN A 60 4.70 -6.26 9.95
N THR A 61 5.96 -6.67 9.91
CA THR A 61 6.39 -8.02 10.27
C THR A 61 7.51 -7.97 11.29
N TRP A 62 7.67 -9.05 12.05
CA TRP A 62 8.82 -9.24 12.93
C TRP A 62 9.70 -10.35 12.37
N ASP A 63 11.02 -10.13 12.39
CA ASP A 63 11.97 -11.20 12.14
C ASP A 63 12.31 -11.87 13.48
N PRO A 64 12.05 -13.18 13.65
CA PRO A 64 12.45 -13.91 14.85
C PRO A 64 13.95 -13.82 15.16
N ARG A 65 14.78 -13.53 14.15
CA ARG A 65 16.24 -13.34 14.29
C ARG A 65 16.61 -11.94 14.79
N GLN A 66 15.71 -10.97 14.68
CA GLN A 66 15.91 -9.58 15.10
C GLN A 66 14.63 -9.04 15.77
N PRO A 67 14.29 -9.52 16.97
CA PRO A 67 13.02 -9.23 17.63
C PRO A 67 12.82 -7.74 17.95
N ASP A 68 13.91 -6.97 18.06
CA ASP A 68 13.86 -5.54 18.38
C ASP A 68 13.59 -4.65 17.16
N LYS A 69 13.47 -5.25 15.96
CA LYS A 69 13.32 -4.52 14.70
C LYS A 69 12.04 -4.88 13.97
N ALA A 70 11.18 -3.88 13.81
CA ALA A 70 10.03 -3.96 12.92
C ALA A 70 10.47 -3.82 11.46
N TYR A 71 9.91 -4.66 10.59
CA TYR A 71 10.08 -4.56 9.15
C TYR A 71 8.77 -4.12 8.52
N TYR A 72 8.86 -3.25 7.53
CA TYR A 72 7.71 -2.73 6.79
C TYR A 72 7.77 -3.18 5.34
N SER A 73 6.65 -3.65 4.82
CA SER A 73 6.48 -3.95 3.40
C SER A 73 5.27 -3.20 2.87
N TYR A 74 5.38 -2.75 1.62
CA TYR A 74 4.41 -1.88 0.97
C TYR A 74 3.76 -2.60 -0.21
N TYR A 75 2.46 -2.38 -0.37
CA TYR A 75 1.67 -2.98 -1.45
C TYR A 75 0.64 -1.98 -1.95
N ASN A 76 0.21 -2.15 -3.20
CA ASN A 76 -1.09 -1.67 -3.63
C ASN A 76 -2.17 -2.30 -2.73
N ALA A 77 -2.96 -1.46 -2.05
CA ALA A 77 -3.98 -1.91 -1.11
C ALA A 77 -5.01 -2.84 -1.78
N TYR A 78 -5.33 -2.62 -3.06
CA TYR A 78 -6.24 -3.49 -3.80
C TYR A 78 -5.72 -4.93 -3.89
N HIS A 79 -4.43 -5.12 -4.17
CA HIS A 79 -3.82 -6.45 -4.28
C HIS A 79 -3.76 -7.16 -2.93
N LEU A 80 -3.28 -6.46 -1.89
CA LEU A 80 -3.20 -7.02 -0.55
C LEU A 80 -4.59 -7.38 0.01
N ASN A 81 -5.60 -6.54 -0.24
CA ASN A 81 -6.94 -6.77 0.27
C ASN A 81 -7.61 -8.03 -0.32
N LYS A 82 -7.23 -8.45 -1.53
CA LYS A 82 -7.75 -9.69 -2.13
C LYS A 82 -7.39 -10.94 -1.34
N ILE A 83 -6.25 -10.93 -0.67
CA ILE A 83 -5.82 -12.07 0.16
C ILE A 83 -6.22 -11.89 1.62
N LEU A 84 -6.28 -10.64 2.12
CA LEU A 84 -6.66 -10.35 3.49
C LEU A 84 -8.13 -10.62 3.78
N PHE A 85 -9.01 -10.40 2.81
CA PHE A 85 -10.45 -10.44 3.03
C PHE A 85 -11.14 -11.46 2.13
N GLN A 86 -11.99 -12.28 2.73
CA GLN A 86 -12.86 -13.21 2.02
C GLN A 86 -14.33 -12.92 2.32
N THR A 87 -15.15 -12.89 1.27
CA THR A 87 -16.59 -12.77 1.44
C THR A 87 -17.24 -14.15 1.49
N GLN A 88 -18.12 -14.39 2.46
CA GLN A 88 -18.91 -15.60 2.56
C GLN A 88 -20.40 -15.25 2.60
N ILE A 89 -21.24 -16.00 1.89
CA ILE A 89 -22.69 -15.89 2.01
C ILE A 89 -23.16 -16.93 3.01
N TYR A 90 -23.73 -16.49 4.13
CA TYR A 90 -24.25 -17.36 5.18
C TYR A 90 -25.68 -16.96 5.53
N ILE A 91 -26.64 -17.89 5.39
CA ILE A 91 -28.08 -17.67 5.62
C ILE A 91 -28.57 -16.38 4.94
N GLY A 92 -28.24 -16.22 3.66
CA GLY A 92 -28.63 -15.05 2.86
C GLY A 92 -27.93 -13.73 3.22
N LYS A 93 -27.03 -13.70 4.21
CA LYS A 93 -26.24 -12.52 4.57
C LYS A 93 -24.82 -12.63 4.01
N LYS A 94 -24.29 -11.53 3.45
CA LYS A 94 -22.90 -11.43 3.00
C LYS A 94 -22.03 -10.99 4.17
N LEU A 95 -21.14 -11.87 4.61
CA LEU A 95 -20.16 -11.62 5.67
C LEU A 95 -18.79 -11.36 5.03
N ILE A 96 -17.98 -10.52 5.67
CA ILE A 96 -16.58 -10.26 5.30
C ILE A 96 -15.72 -10.78 6.45
N HIS A 97 -14.82 -11.72 6.13
CA HIS A 97 -13.89 -12.32 7.09
C HIS A 97 -12.49 -11.82 6.79
N ARG A 98 -11.75 -11.41 7.83
CA ARG A 98 -10.31 -11.18 7.73
C ARG A 98 -9.60 -12.52 7.92
N LEU A 99 -8.84 -12.93 6.91
CA LEU A 99 -8.04 -14.14 6.95
C LEU A 99 -6.72 -13.90 7.68
N HIS A 100 -6.20 -14.95 8.30
CA HIS A 100 -4.81 -14.97 8.73
C HIS A 100 -3.94 -15.18 7.48
N VAL A 101 -3.11 -14.20 7.15
CA VAL A 101 -2.21 -14.25 5.99
C VAL A 101 -0.80 -13.88 6.42
N LEU A 102 0.18 -14.53 5.80
CA LEU A 102 1.58 -14.19 5.92
C LEU A 102 1.90 -13.05 4.94
N ASN A 103 2.96 -12.30 5.23
CA ASN A 103 3.50 -11.29 4.33
C ASN A 103 3.88 -11.97 3.00
N PRO A 104 3.31 -11.52 1.85
CA PRO A 104 3.56 -12.15 0.55
C PRO A 104 5.03 -12.15 0.11
N LEU A 105 5.80 -11.16 0.55
CA LEU A 105 7.21 -10.98 0.18
C LEU A 105 8.14 -11.87 1.02
N THR A 106 7.87 -11.98 2.33
CA THR A 106 8.81 -12.60 3.28
C THR A 106 8.31 -13.90 3.91
N ASN A 107 7.05 -14.27 3.69
CA ASN A 107 6.40 -15.42 4.31
C ASN A 107 6.44 -15.39 5.85
N THR A 108 6.45 -14.19 6.45
CA THR A 108 6.44 -13.97 7.90
C THR A 108 5.07 -13.47 8.36
N ASP A 109 4.70 -13.72 9.62
CA ASP A 109 3.43 -13.24 10.17
C ASP A 109 3.30 -11.71 10.08
N ILE A 110 2.13 -11.26 9.62
CA ILE A 110 1.75 -9.86 9.66
C ILE A 110 1.25 -9.54 11.07
N ILE A 111 1.86 -8.54 11.70
CA ILE A 111 1.59 -8.17 13.09
C ILE A 111 0.89 -6.82 13.13
N GLY A 112 -0.09 -6.72 14.01
CA GLY A 112 -0.88 -5.50 14.19
C GLY A 112 -1.82 -5.21 13.01
N ASN A 113 -2.13 -3.93 12.83
CA ASN A 113 -3.05 -3.47 11.80
C ASN A 113 -2.30 -3.12 10.52
N VAL A 114 -2.92 -3.39 9.37
CA VAL A 114 -2.47 -2.86 8.09
C VAL A 114 -2.77 -1.36 8.08
N GLN A 115 -1.75 -0.56 7.78
CA GLN A 115 -1.88 0.90 7.71
C GLN A 115 -2.07 1.31 6.26
N TYR A 116 -3.08 2.15 6.00
CA TYR A 116 -3.41 2.59 4.65
C TYR A 116 -3.06 4.06 4.49
N PHE A 117 -2.40 4.38 3.38
CA PHE A 117 -1.98 5.72 3.03
C PHE A 117 -2.57 6.10 1.68
N MET A 118 -3.16 7.29 1.61
CA MET A 118 -3.53 7.90 0.34
C MET A 118 -2.27 8.48 -0.29
N VAL A 119 -1.94 8.02 -1.49
CA VAL A 119 -0.83 8.58 -2.26
C VAL A 119 -1.29 9.89 -2.90
N ARG A 120 -0.52 10.94 -2.66
CA ARG A 120 -0.65 12.22 -3.36
C ARG A 120 0.50 12.31 -4.33
N LEU A 121 0.19 12.20 -5.62
CA LEU A 121 1.10 12.64 -6.66
C LEU A 121 1.14 14.17 -6.52
N HIS A 122 2.30 14.72 -6.20
CA HIS A 122 2.45 16.16 -6.05
C HIS A 122 2.00 16.81 -7.37
N GLU A 123 0.93 17.60 -7.36
CA GLU A 123 0.88 18.73 -8.26
C GLU A 123 2.02 19.63 -7.77
N ALA A 124 3.02 19.86 -8.62
CA ALA A 124 3.89 21.01 -8.40
C ALA A 124 2.95 22.20 -8.29
N ASP A 125 2.91 22.83 -7.12
CA ASP A 125 2.09 24.01 -6.87
C ASP A 125 2.23 24.97 -8.06
N GLN A 126 1.10 25.24 -8.74
CA GLN A 126 0.99 26.36 -9.69
C GLN A 126 1.03 27.69 -8.94
#